data_AF-A0A958AG00-F1
#
_entry.id   AF-A0A958AG00-F1
#
_cell.length_a   1.000
_cell.length_b   1.000
_cell.length_c   1.000
_cell.angle_alpha   90.00
_cell.angle_beta   90.00
_cell.angle_gamma   90.00
#
_symmetry.space_group_name_H-M   'P 1'
#
loop_
_entity.id
_entity.type
_entity.pdbx_description
1 polymer ?
#
loop_
_entity_poly.entity_id
_entity_poly.type
_entity_poly.pdbx_seq_one_letter_code
_entity_poly.pdbx_strand_id
1 'polypeptide(L)'
;MAVKNMTISPLGRVEGDLDLRVAVEDGVVTDAWTEASMFRGFEIILKGKDPQAGLIVTPRICGICGGSHLFKAVYALDTAWRTQVPHNATLIRNIAQACETLQSIPRWFYALFAIDLINKNYAKAQDYDEAVRRFAPFVGTSYEPGVTLSGKPVEVYAMFGGQWPHSSFMIPGGVMCGPTLSEVTRSIAILDYWADAWLEKQWLGGSVDRWLENKTWNDVLAWVEESDEHYNSDCGFFIRYAQEIGLDKFGQGAGAFLATGTYFNPAEYEFPTIEGRNDALINRAGVYDGQEFHDFDQAKVREDHTHSFFRGSGSLHPFDGVTEPVDPADGRKDGK
;
A
#
# COMPACT_ATOMS: atom_id res chain seq x y z
N MET A 1 -0.16 6.06 -38.01
CA MET A 1 -0.79 4.83 -38.54
C MET A 1 -2.23 4.77 -38.01
N ALA A 2 -2.93 3.63 -38.01
CA ALA A 2 -4.27 3.57 -37.41
C ALA A 2 -4.17 3.47 -35.88
N VAL A 3 -4.79 4.40 -35.15
CA VAL A 3 -4.90 4.35 -33.68
C VAL A 3 -5.82 3.19 -33.28
N LYS A 4 -5.34 2.32 -32.38
CA LYS A 4 -6.13 1.20 -31.84
C LYS A 4 -6.58 1.55 -30.42
N ASN A 5 -7.89 1.61 -30.22
CA ASN A 5 -8.49 1.77 -28.90
C ASN A 5 -8.69 0.41 -28.25
N MET A 6 -8.30 0.27 -26.98
CA MET A 6 -8.49 -0.93 -26.18
C MET A 6 -9.18 -0.57 -24.87
N THR A 7 -10.05 -1.47 -24.41
CA THR A 7 -10.72 -1.36 -23.11
C THR A 7 -10.48 -2.65 -22.34
N ILE A 8 -10.00 -2.51 -21.11
CA ILE A 8 -9.78 -3.59 -20.15
C ILE A 8 -10.78 -3.35 -19.02
N SER A 9 -11.81 -4.19 -18.97
CA SER A 9 -12.89 -4.08 -17.99
C SER A 9 -13.44 -5.49 -17.67
N PRO A 10 -13.41 -5.91 -16.39
CA PRO A 10 -12.70 -5.29 -15.28
C PRO A 10 -11.18 -5.51 -15.38
N LEU A 11 -10.38 -4.61 -14.82
CA LEU A 11 -8.98 -4.90 -14.50
C LEU A 11 -8.93 -5.91 -13.35
N GLY A 12 -8.46 -7.13 -13.62
CA GLY A 12 -8.35 -8.17 -12.60
C GLY A 12 -7.12 -8.02 -11.70
N ARG A 13 -7.10 -8.77 -10.59
CA ARG A 13 -5.99 -8.81 -9.60
C ARG A 13 -5.61 -7.44 -9.03
N VAL A 14 -6.62 -6.60 -8.80
CA VAL A 14 -6.55 -5.38 -8.00
C VAL A 14 -7.69 -5.37 -7.00
N GLU A 15 -7.67 -4.44 -6.04
CA GLU A 15 -8.82 -4.20 -5.16
C GLU A 15 -9.79 -3.21 -5.82
N GLY A 16 -11.09 -3.50 -5.70
CA GLY A 16 -12.15 -2.69 -6.28
C GLY A 16 -12.37 -2.90 -7.78
N ASP A 17 -13.29 -2.11 -8.33
CA ASP A 17 -13.67 -2.16 -9.74
C ASP A 17 -12.99 -1.03 -10.52
N LEU A 18 -11.97 -1.39 -11.30
CA LEU A 18 -11.19 -0.47 -12.12
C LEU A 18 -11.29 -0.86 -13.59
N ASP A 19 -11.69 0.09 -14.42
CA ASP A 19 -11.66 -0.03 -15.87
C ASP A 19 -10.52 0.83 -16.44
N LEU A 20 -9.84 0.31 -17.46
CA LEU A 20 -8.76 0.99 -18.15
C LEU A 20 -9.08 1.08 -19.65
N ARG A 21 -9.05 2.29 -20.20
CA ARG A 21 -9.10 2.55 -21.64
C ARG A 21 -7.77 3.10 -22.08
N VAL A 22 -7.23 2.59 -23.19
CA VAL A 22 -5.97 3.08 -23.77
C VAL A 22 -6.08 3.26 -25.26
N ALA A 23 -5.41 4.29 -25.77
CA ALA A 23 -5.15 4.50 -27.19
C ALA A 23 -3.72 4.05 -27.50
N VAL A 24 -3.57 3.17 -28.50
CA VAL A 24 -2.27 2.62 -28.90
C VAL A 24 -1.96 3.02 -30.34
N GLU A 25 -0.81 3.65 -30.54
CA GLU A 25 -0.24 3.94 -31.85
C GLU A 25 1.16 3.32 -31.94
N ASP A 26 1.43 2.59 -33.02
CA ASP A 26 2.73 1.96 -33.29
C ASP A 26 3.28 1.11 -32.13
N GLY A 27 2.38 0.45 -31.40
CA GLY A 27 2.70 -0.41 -30.25
C GLY A 27 2.97 0.34 -28.95
N VAL A 28 2.81 1.67 -28.94
CA VAL A 28 3.01 2.53 -27.78
C VAL A 28 1.67 3.09 -27.31
N VAL A 29 1.44 3.07 -25.99
CA VAL A 29 0.28 3.73 -25.39
C VAL A 29 0.49 5.25 -25.49
N THR A 30 -0.43 5.94 -26.16
CA THR A 30 -0.39 7.39 -26.38
C THR A 30 -1.38 8.15 -25.49
N ASP A 31 -2.42 7.47 -25.02
CA ASP A 31 -3.40 8.03 -24.09
C ASP A 31 -4.00 6.92 -23.21
N ALA A 32 -4.41 7.27 -21.99
CA ALA A 32 -4.95 6.34 -21.01
C ALA A 32 -5.98 7.01 -20.09
N TRP A 33 -7.08 6.30 -19.83
CA TRP A 33 -8.12 6.70 -18.89
C TRP A 33 -8.44 5.57 -17.93
N THR A 34 -8.44 5.88 -16.64
CA THR A 34 -8.91 4.98 -15.59
C THR A 34 -10.27 5.42 -15.09
N GLU A 35 -11.20 4.47 -14.94
CA GLU A 35 -12.54 4.71 -14.41
C GLU A 35 -12.78 3.75 -13.24
N ALA A 36 -13.00 4.29 -12.04
CA ALA A 36 -13.46 3.52 -10.90
C ALA A 36 -14.99 3.44 -10.94
N SER A 37 -15.53 2.25 -11.20
CA SER A 37 -16.95 2.10 -11.55
C SER A 37 -17.89 1.93 -10.35
N MET A 38 -17.36 1.81 -9.14
CA MET A 38 -18.14 1.67 -7.90
C MET A 38 -18.04 2.91 -6.99
N PHE A 39 -19.20 3.42 -6.58
CA PHE A 39 -19.32 4.44 -5.54
C PHE A 39 -20.10 3.91 -4.33
N ARG A 40 -19.58 4.14 -3.11
CA ARG A 40 -20.20 3.69 -1.85
C ARG A 40 -20.61 4.82 -0.90
N GLY A 41 -20.07 6.03 -1.06
CA GLY A 41 -20.52 7.23 -0.33
C GLY A 41 -20.24 7.25 1.17
N PHE A 42 -19.11 6.73 1.64
CA PHE A 42 -18.73 6.70 3.06
C PHE A 42 -18.79 8.07 3.73
N GLU A 43 -18.30 9.12 3.06
CA GLU A 43 -18.33 10.51 3.56
C GLU A 43 -19.75 11.01 3.76
N ILE A 44 -20.66 10.66 2.84
CA ILE A 44 -22.09 11.01 2.92
C ILE A 44 -22.73 10.28 4.10
N ILE A 45 -22.44 8.98 4.27
CA ILE A 45 -22.98 8.15 5.35
C ILE A 45 -22.60 8.71 6.73
N LEU A 46 -21.36 9.17 6.87
CA LEU A 46 -20.82 9.69 8.12
C LEU A 46 -21.35 11.09 8.51
N LYS A 47 -21.95 11.85 7.58
CA LYS A 47 -22.54 13.15 7.90
C LYS A 47 -23.63 13.01 8.98
N GLY A 48 -23.51 13.85 10.02
CA GLY A 48 -24.42 13.90 11.16
C GLY A 48 -24.38 12.68 12.09
N LYS A 49 -23.40 11.78 11.94
CA LYS A 49 -23.17 10.67 12.88
C LYS A 49 -22.24 11.07 14.01
N ASP A 50 -22.25 10.29 15.09
CA ASP A 50 -21.21 10.38 16.11
C ASP A 50 -19.83 10.19 15.44
N PRO A 51 -18.83 11.05 15.69
CA PRO A 51 -17.50 10.92 15.08
C PRO A 51 -16.86 9.54 15.29
N GLN A 52 -17.16 8.84 16.39
CA GLN A 52 -16.67 7.49 16.66
C GLN A 52 -17.25 6.44 15.71
N ALA A 53 -18.40 6.71 15.07
CA ALA A 53 -18.90 5.84 14.01
C ALA A 53 -17.87 5.67 12.88
N GLY A 54 -17.01 6.68 12.66
CA GLY A 54 -15.88 6.60 11.74
C GLY A 54 -14.94 5.43 12.04
N LEU A 55 -14.70 5.10 13.31
CA LEU A 55 -13.82 3.98 13.71
C LEU A 55 -14.36 2.62 13.27
N ILE A 56 -15.67 2.50 13.09
CA ILE A 56 -16.32 1.28 12.62
C ILE A 56 -16.48 1.32 11.11
N VAL A 57 -16.86 2.46 10.57
CA VAL A 57 -17.26 2.63 9.17
C VAL A 57 -16.06 2.77 8.22
N THR A 58 -15.03 3.55 8.56
CA THR A 58 -13.88 3.77 7.67
C THR A 58 -13.05 2.51 7.42
N PRO A 59 -12.88 1.55 8.36
CA PRO A 59 -12.18 0.31 8.05
C PRO A 59 -12.88 -0.55 6.99
N ARG A 60 -14.17 -0.31 6.70
CA ARG A 60 -14.91 -0.99 5.63
C ARG A 60 -14.75 -0.31 4.27
N ILE A 61 -13.99 0.78 4.19
CA ILE A 61 -13.58 1.35 2.91
C ILE A 61 -12.76 0.32 2.13
N CYS A 62 -11.88 -0.45 2.75
CA CYS A 62 -11.13 -1.50 2.06
C CYS A 62 -10.92 -2.72 2.96
N GLY A 63 -11.08 -3.93 2.39
CA GLY A 63 -10.84 -5.19 3.10
C GLY A 63 -9.35 -5.56 3.23
N ILE A 64 -8.49 -4.97 2.39
CA ILE A 64 -7.03 -5.23 2.40
C ILE A 64 -6.31 -4.29 3.36
N CYS A 65 -6.63 -2.98 3.31
CA CYS A 65 -5.99 -1.93 4.13
C CYS A 65 -6.95 -1.31 5.17
N GLY A 66 -7.91 -2.09 5.66
CA GLY A 66 -8.91 -1.62 6.63
C GLY A 66 -8.31 -1.16 7.96
N GLY A 67 -7.21 -1.77 8.42
CA GLY A 67 -6.50 -1.33 9.63
C GLY A 67 -5.85 0.04 9.47
N SER A 68 -5.40 0.38 8.26
CA SER A 68 -4.85 1.68 7.91
C SER A 68 -5.91 2.78 7.96
N HIS A 69 -7.13 2.49 7.52
CA HIS A 69 -8.26 3.40 7.70
C HIS A 69 -8.61 3.60 9.18
N LEU A 70 -8.59 2.54 10.00
CA LEU A 70 -8.77 2.65 11.45
C LEU A 70 -7.67 3.52 12.08
N PHE A 71 -6.42 3.27 11.72
CA PHE A 71 -5.23 3.98 12.20
C PHE A 71 -5.33 5.49 11.91
N LYS A 72 -5.77 5.87 10.70
CA LYS A 72 -5.94 7.29 10.36
C LYS A 72 -7.18 7.89 11.02
N ALA A 73 -8.30 7.17 11.07
CA ALA A 73 -9.53 7.67 11.71
C ALA A 73 -9.32 7.93 13.21
N VAL A 74 -8.63 7.04 13.93
CA VAL A 74 -8.39 7.24 15.36
C VAL A 74 -7.50 8.44 15.64
N TYR A 75 -6.41 8.64 14.88
CA TYR A 75 -5.55 9.81 15.07
C TYR A 75 -6.20 11.12 14.64
N ALA A 76 -7.12 11.09 13.67
CA ALA A 76 -7.95 12.25 13.34
C ALA A 76 -8.84 12.66 14.52
N LEU A 77 -9.46 11.67 15.20
CA LEU A 77 -10.24 11.95 16.41
C LEU A 77 -9.36 12.37 17.59
N ASP A 78 -8.20 11.74 17.80
CA ASP A 78 -7.25 12.13 18.85
C ASP A 78 -6.84 13.60 18.72
N THR A 79 -6.57 14.03 17.49
CA THR A 79 -6.22 15.41 17.16
C THR A 79 -7.41 16.35 17.38
N ALA A 80 -8.59 15.99 16.88
CA ALA A 80 -9.79 16.82 17.00
C ALA A 80 -10.24 16.99 18.46
N TRP A 81 -10.10 15.95 19.27
CA TRP A 81 -10.50 15.94 20.68
C TRP A 81 -9.37 16.30 21.64
N ARG A 82 -8.16 16.50 21.13
CA ARG A 82 -6.96 16.83 21.91
C ARG A 82 -6.71 15.82 23.02
N THR A 83 -6.85 14.54 22.68
CA THR A 83 -6.63 13.45 23.62
C THR A 83 -5.16 13.34 23.99
N GLN A 84 -4.89 12.82 25.19
CA GLN A 84 -3.59 12.27 25.53
C GLN A 84 -3.55 10.79 25.12
N VAL A 85 -2.56 10.39 24.33
CA VAL A 85 -2.36 9.01 23.87
C VAL A 85 -1.17 8.39 24.61
N PRO A 86 -1.38 7.40 25.49
CA PRO A 86 -0.28 6.74 26.19
C PRO A 86 0.72 6.09 25.23
N HIS A 87 2.01 6.11 25.57
CA HIS A 87 3.09 5.52 24.77
C HIS A 87 2.78 4.10 24.26
N ASN A 88 2.32 3.23 25.15
CA ASN A 88 2.01 1.84 24.79
C ASN A 88 0.89 1.74 23.75
N ALA A 89 -0.07 2.66 23.74
CA ALA A 89 -1.11 2.68 22.73
C ALA A 89 -0.53 3.04 21.36
N THR A 90 0.33 4.07 21.28
CA THR A 90 1.03 4.43 20.04
C THR A 90 1.88 3.27 19.52
N LEU A 91 2.61 2.57 20.41
CA LEU A 91 3.41 1.40 20.03
C LEU A 91 2.54 0.28 19.44
N ILE A 92 1.43 -0.08 20.09
CA ILE A 92 0.55 -1.14 19.58
C ILE A 92 -0.11 -0.73 18.26
N ARG A 93 -0.53 0.53 18.12
CA ARG A 93 -1.07 1.05 16.85
C ARG A 93 -0.03 0.99 15.73
N ASN A 94 1.22 1.34 16.00
CA ASN A 94 2.34 1.23 15.05
C ASN A 94 2.60 -0.22 14.65
N ILE A 95 2.66 -1.14 15.63
CA ILE A 95 2.87 -2.58 15.39
C ILE A 95 1.75 -3.14 14.50
N ALA A 96 0.49 -2.79 14.77
CA ALA A 96 -0.64 -3.20 13.95
C ALA A 96 -0.54 -2.64 12.51
N GLN A 97 -0.21 -1.35 12.36
CA GLN A 97 0.01 -0.75 11.04
C GLN A 97 1.16 -1.41 10.27
N ALA A 98 2.24 -1.76 10.98
CA ALA A 98 3.37 -2.49 10.41
C ALA A 98 2.97 -3.89 9.97
N CYS A 99 2.25 -4.64 10.81
CA CYS A 99 1.75 -5.97 10.47
C CYS A 99 0.85 -5.96 9.23
N GLU A 100 0.00 -4.94 9.08
CA GLU A 100 -0.83 -4.78 7.88
C GLU A 100 0.00 -4.54 6.61
N THR A 101 1.12 -3.84 6.73
CA THR A 101 2.08 -3.63 5.63
C THR A 101 2.83 -4.94 5.31
N LEU A 102 3.39 -5.59 6.33
CA LEU A 102 4.19 -6.82 6.21
C LEU A 102 3.40 -7.99 5.62
N GLN A 103 2.10 -8.12 5.95
CA GLN A 103 1.26 -9.15 5.31
C GLN A 103 0.92 -8.80 3.85
N SER A 104 0.78 -7.50 3.53
CA SER A 104 0.29 -7.08 2.22
C SER A 104 1.33 -7.27 1.13
N ILE A 105 2.62 -7.03 1.43
CA ILE A 105 3.72 -7.09 0.45
C ILE A 105 3.82 -8.47 -0.23
N PRO A 106 3.99 -9.60 0.51
CA PRO A 106 4.04 -10.92 -0.11
C PRO A 106 2.75 -11.29 -0.84
N ARG A 107 1.57 -11.00 -0.27
CA ARG A 107 0.29 -11.30 -0.95
C ARG A 107 0.18 -10.56 -2.26
N TRP A 108 0.50 -9.27 -2.26
CA TRP A 108 0.49 -8.46 -3.46
C TRP A 108 1.47 -9.01 -4.48
N PHE A 109 2.71 -9.29 -4.09
CA PHE A 109 3.72 -9.78 -5.02
C PHE A 109 3.31 -11.13 -5.62
N TYR A 110 3.04 -12.16 -4.81
CA TYR A 110 2.82 -13.51 -5.33
C TYR A 110 1.40 -13.74 -5.87
N ALA A 111 0.37 -13.19 -5.23
CA ALA A 111 -1.02 -13.48 -5.60
C ALA A 111 -1.62 -12.48 -6.61
N LEU A 112 -1.00 -11.31 -6.79
CA LEU A 112 -1.49 -10.29 -7.72
C LEU A 112 -0.48 -10.00 -8.83
N PHE A 113 0.72 -9.55 -8.49
CA PHE A 113 1.68 -8.99 -9.44
C PHE A 113 2.49 -10.04 -10.23
N ALA A 114 3.19 -10.95 -9.55
CA ALA A 114 4.15 -11.89 -10.15
C ALA A 114 3.50 -12.89 -11.13
N ILE A 115 2.18 -13.09 -11.04
CA ILE A 115 1.43 -13.90 -11.99
C ILE A 115 1.48 -13.31 -13.41
N ASP A 116 1.61 -11.99 -13.57
CA ASP A 116 1.79 -11.38 -14.88
C ASP A 116 3.19 -11.61 -15.47
N LEU A 117 4.19 -11.86 -14.63
CA LEU A 117 5.55 -12.14 -15.07
C LEU A 117 5.65 -13.46 -15.84
N ILE A 118 4.67 -14.35 -15.68
CA ILE A 118 4.60 -15.64 -16.39
C ILE A 118 3.67 -15.61 -17.62
N ASN A 119 3.32 -14.42 -18.10
CA ASN A 119 2.55 -14.27 -19.33
C ASN A 119 3.33 -14.82 -20.53
N LYS A 120 2.66 -15.56 -21.42
CA LYS A 120 3.27 -16.17 -22.62
C LYS A 120 3.97 -15.17 -23.56
N ASN A 121 3.65 -13.88 -23.47
CA ASN A 121 4.38 -12.83 -24.19
C ASN A 121 5.87 -12.79 -23.82
N TYR A 122 6.22 -13.25 -22.61
CA TYR A 122 7.59 -13.36 -22.12
C TYR A 122 8.24 -14.74 -22.37
N ALA A 123 7.57 -15.66 -23.07
CA ALA A 123 8.05 -17.04 -23.27
C ALA A 123 9.37 -17.17 -24.05
N LYS A 124 9.86 -16.07 -24.64
CA LYS A 124 11.17 -16.03 -25.31
C LYS A 124 12.32 -15.63 -24.38
N ALA A 125 12.01 -15.17 -23.18
CA ALA A 125 13.00 -14.89 -22.15
C ALA A 125 13.65 -16.21 -21.72
N GLN A 126 14.96 -16.21 -21.58
CA GLN A 126 15.78 -17.30 -21.07
C GLN A 126 15.27 -17.81 -19.73
N ASP A 127 14.95 -16.90 -18.81
CA ASP A 127 14.53 -17.26 -17.45
C ASP A 127 13.01 -17.44 -17.29
N TYR A 128 12.25 -17.50 -18.40
CA TYR A 128 10.79 -17.66 -18.37
C TYR A 128 10.34 -18.95 -17.66
N ASP A 129 10.98 -20.08 -17.94
CA ASP A 129 10.60 -21.36 -17.33
C ASP A 129 10.85 -21.34 -15.81
N GLU A 130 11.88 -20.62 -15.36
CA GLU A 130 12.15 -20.40 -13.94
C GLU A 130 11.10 -19.49 -13.29
N ALA A 131 10.67 -18.42 -13.99
CA ALA A 131 9.58 -17.56 -13.53
C ALA A 131 8.28 -18.37 -13.37
N VAL A 132 7.95 -19.24 -14.33
CA VAL A 132 6.80 -20.16 -14.24
C VAL A 132 6.96 -21.10 -13.04
N ARG A 133 8.14 -21.71 -12.86
CA ARG A 133 8.41 -22.61 -11.73
C ARG A 133 8.22 -21.93 -10.38
N ARG A 134 8.57 -20.65 -10.25
CA ARG A 134 8.47 -19.89 -8.99
C ARG A 134 7.08 -19.34 -8.73
N PHE A 135 6.49 -18.67 -9.72
CA PHE A 135 5.34 -17.76 -9.54
C PHE A 135 4.02 -18.32 -10.07
N ALA A 136 4.00 -19.50 -10.69
CA ALA A 136 2.75 -20.12 -11.12
C ALA A 136 1.74 -20.22 -9.97
N PRO A 137 0.50 -19.75 -10.14
CA PRO A 137 -0.51 -19.80 -9.09
C PRO A 137 -0.72 -21.22 -8.57
N PHE A 138 -0.76 -21.37 -7.25
CA PHE A 138 -0.99 -22.62 -6.51
C PHE A 138 0.10 -23.70 -6.61
N VAL A 139 0.91 -23.72 -7.66
CA VAL A 139 1.90 -24.78 -7.92
C VAL A 139 3.34 -24.27 -7.95
N GLY A 140 3.54 -22.97 -8.01
CA GLY A 140 4.85 -22.33 -8.03
C GLY A 140 5.57 -22.47 -6.70
N THR A 141 6.88 -22.75 -6.73
CA THR A 141 7.67 -23.03 -5.54
C THR A 141 7.77 -21.85 -4.57
N SER A 142 7.64 -20.62 -5.09
CA SER A 142 7.67 -19.40 -4.30
C SER A 142 6.27 -18.87 -3.96
N TYR A 143 5.27 -19.20 -4.78
CA TYR A 143 3.89 -18.75 -4.63
C TYR A 143 3.27 -19.21 -3.30
N GLU A 144 3.29 -20.52 -3.02
CA GLU A 144 2.63 -21.06 -1.81
C GLU A 144 3.28 -20.53 -0.52
N PRO A 145 4.61 -20.59 -0.33
CA PRO A 145 5.26 -20.01 0.85
C PRO A 145 4.99 -18.50 0.99
N GLY A 146 5.07 -17.75 -0.12
CA GLY A 146 4.81 -16.30 -0.11
C GLY A 146 3.40 -15.96 0.37
N VAL A 147 2.39 -16.65 -0.14
CA VAL A 147 1.00 -16.44 0.28
C VAL A 147 0.74 -16.96 1.69
N THR A 148 1.27 -18.12 2.08
CA THR A 148 1.00 -18.70 3.41
C THR A 148 1.72 -17.95 4.54
N LEU A 149 3.00 -17.59 4.36
CA LEU A 149 3.78 -16.87 5.36
C LEU A 149 3.27 -15.45 5.58
N SER A 150 2.62 -14.84 4.58
CA SER A 150 1.91 -13.57 4.78
C SER A 150 0.82 -13.61 5.86
N GLY A 151 0.35 -14.79 6.28
CA GLY A 151 -0.56 -14.95 7.41
C GLY A 151 0.09 -14.66 8.77
N LYS A 152 1.42 -14.70 8.88
CA LYS A 152 2.12 -14.55 10.16
C LYS A 152 1.99 -13.15 10.77
N PRO A 153 2.23 -12.04 10.03
CA PRO A 153 1.93 -10.72 10.57
C PRO A 153 0.45 -10.52 10.90
N VAL A 154 -0.47 -11.21 10.21
CA VAL A 154 -1.91 -11.18 10.52
C VAL A 154 -2.20 -11.82 11.88
N GLU A 155 -1.53 -12.91 12.26
CA GLU A 155 -1.66 -13.52 13.59
C GLU A 155 -1.29 -12.50 14.70
N VAL A 156 -0.22 -11.72 14.49
CA VAL A 156 0.21 -10.66 15.42
C VAL A 156 -0.81 -9.53 15.47
N TYR A 157 -1.29 -9.08 14.31
CA TYR A 157 -2.34 -8.07 14.24
C TYR A 157 -3.59 -8.51 15.02
N ALA A 158 -4.06 -9.75 14.80
CA ALA A 158 -5.25 -10.28 15.47
C ALA A 158 -5.04 -10.47 16.98
N MET A 159 -3.82 -10.69 17.43
CA MET A 159 -3.50 -10.80 18.86
C MET A 159 -3.79 -9.50 19.61
N PHE A 160 -3.41 -8.35 19.03
CA PHE A 160 -3.69 -7.04 19.62
C PHE A 160 -5.04 -6.45 19.20
N GLY A 161 -5.49 -6.78 17.99
CA GLY A 161 -6.66 -6.20 17.34
C GLY A 161 -7.93 -7.04 17.42
N GLY A 162 -7.86 -8.23 18.00
CA GLY A 162 -8.94 -9.21 18.08
C GLY A 162 -9.18 -9.98 16.77
N GLN A 163 -9.14 -9.31 15.62
CA GLN A 163 -9.32 -9.93 14.31
C GLN A 163 -8.68 -9.13 13.18
N TRP A 164 -8.50 -9.79 12.04
CA TRP A 164 -8.19 -9.14 10.76
C TRP A 164 -8.88 -9.94 9.64
N PRO A 165 -9.51 -9.27 8.65
CA PRO A 165 -9.63 -7.82 8.49
C PRO A 165 -10.62 -7.18 9.48
N HIS A 166 -10.68 -5.84 9.47
CA HIS A 166 -11.66 -5.02 10.19
C HIS A 166 -11.69 -5.18 11.73
N SER A 167 -10.55 -4.91 12.39
CA SER A 167 -10.52 -4.77 13.86
C SER A 167 -11.24 -3.51 14.36
N SER A 168 -11.37 -3.38 15.68
CA SER A 168 -11.97 -2.21 16.34
C SER A 168 -11.29 -1.88 17.66
N PHE A 169 -9.99 -2.20 17.78
CA PHE A 169 -9.25 -2.08 19.04
C PHE A 169 -8.65 -0.69 19.27
N MET A 170 -8.48 0.12 18.22
CA MET A 170 -7.98 1.49 18.35
C MET A 170 -9.14 2.42 18.67
N ILE A 171 -9.03 3.15 19.77
CA ILE A 171 -10.03 4.12 20.24
C ILE A 171 -9.37 5.46 20.59
N PRO A 172 -10.09 6.58 20.57
CA PRO A 172 -9.51 7.87 20.93
C PRO A 172 -8.91 7.82 22.34
N GLY A 173 -7.69 8.34 22.49
CA GLY A 173 -6.90 8.27 23.72
C GLY A 173 -6.20 6.92 23.99
N GLY A 174 -6.33 5.91 23.11
CA GLY A 174 -5.54 4.68 23.28
C GLY A 174 -5.95 3.45 22.47
N VAL A 175 -5.96 2.30 23.14
CA VAL A 175 -6.37 0.99 22.64
C VAL A 175 -7.24 0.28 23.68
N MET A 176 -8.11 -0.63 23.23
CA MET A 176 -9.12 -1.29 24.09
C MET A 176 -8.54 -2.12 25.24
N CYS A 177 -7.42 -2.81 25.01
CA CYS A 177 -6.74 -3.59 26.03
C CYS A 177 -5.22 -3.43 25.89
N GLY A 178 -4.53 -3.44 27.03
CA GLY A 178 -3.07 -3.47 27.07
C GLY A 178 -2.57 -4.89 26.76
N PRO A 179 -1.43 -5.02 26.06
CA PRO A 179 -0.83 -6.32 25.77
C PRO A 179 -0.29 -6.98 27.05
N THR A 180 -0.41 -8.29 27.12
CA THR A 180 0.25 -9.13 28.12
C THR A 180 1.68 -9.46 27.67
N LEU A 181 2.56 -9.80 28.62
CA LEU A 181 3.92 -10.26 28.30
C LEU A 181 3.91 -11.48 27.37
N SER A 182 2.94 -12.40 27.55
CA SER A 182 2.84 -13.58 26.70
C SER A 182 2.50 -13.22 25.25
N GLU A 183 1.67 -12.22 25.02
CA GLU A 183 1.32 -11.75 23.67
C GLU A 183 2.52 -11.07 23.00
N VAL A 184 3.26 -10.26 23.75
CA VAL A 184 4.48 -9.61 23.26
C VAL A 184 5.53 -10.66 22.86
N THR A 185 5.85 -11.61 23.74
CA THR A 185 6.84 -12.67 23.45
C THR A 185 6.43 -13.52 22.25
N ARG A 186 5.14 -13.87 22.14
CA ARG A 186 4.63 -14.64 21.01
C ARG A 186 4.71 -13.84 19.71
N SER A 187 4.42 -12.55 19.75
CA SER A 187 4.49 -11.67 18.58
C SER A 187 5.91 -11.56 18.04
N ILE A 188 6.90 -11.41 18.93
CA ILE A 188 8.33 -11.41 18.55
C ILE A 188 8.68 -12.71 17.83
N ALA A 189 8.39 -13.87 18.44
CA ALA A 189 8.70 -15.17 17.84
C ALA A 189 8.04 -15.39 16.46
N ILE A 190 6.81 -14.89 16.27
CA ILE A 190 6.10 -14.97 14.98
C ILE A 190 6.79 -14.09 13.93
N LEU A 191 7.16 -12.85 14.29
CA LEU A 191 7.83 -11.92 13.37
C LEU A 191 9.24 -12.36 13.04
N ASP A 192 10.00 -12.89 14.01
CA ASP A 192 11.33 -13.47 13.79
C ASP A 192 11.25 -14.64 12.82
N TYR A 193 10.28 -15.55 13.01
CA TYR A 193 10.05 -16.64 12.08
C TYR A 193 9.65 -16.14 10.68
N TRP A 194 8.79 -15.13 10.58
CA TRP A 194 8.40 -14.56 9.30
C TRP A 194 9.58 -13.89 8.59
N ALA A 195 10.41 -13.15 9.31
CA ALA A 195 11.60 -12.50 8.79
C ALA A 195 12.60 -13.54 8.29
N ASP A 196 12.95 -14.53 9.11
CA ASP A 196 13.87 -15.60 8.74
C ASP A 196 13.34 -16.43 7.55
N ALA A 197 12.10 -16.93 7.64
CA ALA A 197 11.57 -17.89 6.67
C ALA A 197 11.22 -17.24 5.32
N TRP A 198 10.65 -16.03 5.32
CA TRP A 198 10.22 -15.37 4.10
C TRP A 198 11.17 -14.25 3.67
N LEU A 199 11.38 -13.24 4.51
CA LEU A 199 12.09 -12.03 4.09
C LEU A 199 13.56 -12.32 3.79
N GLU A 200 14.26 -13.02 4.68
CA GLU A 200 15.68 -13.28 4.54
C GLU A 200 15.96 -14.50 3.66
N LYS A 201 15.39 -15.68 3.98
CA LYS A 201 15.71 -16.90 3.22
C LYS A 201 15.17 -16.95 1.81
N GLN A 202 13.93 -16.49 1.59
CA GLN A 202 13.26 -16.64 0.31
C GLN A 202 13.35 -15.36 -0.54
N TRP A 203 12.97 -14.22 0.04
CA TRP A 203 12.89 -12.96 -0.70
C TRP A 203 14.27 -12.37 -0.98
N LEU A 204 15.11 -12.21 0.05
CA LEU A 204 16.44 -11.60 -0.10
C LEU A 204 17.56 -12.62 -0.39
N GLY A 205 17.46 -13.84 0.12
CA GLY A 205 18.59 -14.78 0.14
C GLY A 205 19.74 -14.31 1.05
N GLY A 206 19.46 -13.50 2.05
CA GLY A 206 20.46 -12.85 2.91
C GLY A 206 19.81 -12.02 4.02
N SER A 207 20.62 -11.44 4.90
CA SER A 207 20.09 -10.68 6.04
C SER A 207 19.50 -9.33 5.62
N VAL A 208 18.50 -8.87 6.37
CA VAL A 208 17.94 -7.52 6.19
C VAL A 208 19.01 -6.45 6.39
N ASP A 209 19.92 -6.64 7.34
CA ASP A 209 21.02 -5.69 7.60
C ASP A 209 21.90 -5.50 6.38
N ARG A 210 22.29 -6.58 5.70
CA ARG A 210 23.09 -6.49 4.46
C ARG A 210 22.31 -5.78 3.37
N TRP A 211 21.02 -6.07 3.21
CA TRP A 211 20.18 -5.39 2.22
C TRP A 211 20.11 -3.87 2.45
N LEU A 212 20.01 -3.42 3.70
CA LEU A 212 19.93 -2.01 4.07
C LEU A 212 21.22 -1.20 3.83
N GLU A 213 22.36 -1.87 3.62
CA GLU A 213 23.60 -1.23 3.22
C GLU A 213 23.55 -0.67 1.79
N ASN A 214 22.68 -1.21 0.93
CA ASN A 214 22.50 -0.72 -0.44
C ASN A 214 21.92 0.71 -0.43
N LYS A 215 22.60 1.68 -1.04
CA LYS A 215 22.18 3.10 -1.12
C LYS A 215 21.84 3.54 -2.52
N THR A 216 22.35 2.84 -3.53
CA THR A 216 22.15 3.15 -4.94
C THR A 216 21.65 1.94 -5.71
N TRP A 217 21.11 2.19 -6.90
CA TRP A 217 20.73 1.12 -7.82
C TRP A 217 21.93 0.22 -8.20
N ASN A 218 23.12 0.81 -8.34
CA ASN A 218 24.33 0.03 -8.62
C ASN A 218 24.71 -0.88 -7.46
N ASP A 219 24.48 -0.46 -6.22
CA ASP A 219 24.71 -1.31 -5.04
C ASP A 219 23.75 -2.51 -5.06
N VAL A 220 22.49 -2.28 -5.44
CA VAL A 220 21.49 -3.36 -5.60
C VAL A 220 21.92 -4.35 -6.69
N LEU A 221 22.39 -3.87 -7.85
CA LEU A 221 22.88 -4.75 -8.91
C LEU A 221 24.12 -5.53 -8.49
N ALA A 222 25.04 -4.91 -7.74
CA ALA A 222 26.20 -5.60 -7.19
C ALA A 222 25.79 -6.65 -6.14
N TRP A 223 24.79 -6.34 -5.30
CA TRP A 223 24.25 -7.24 -4.29
C TRP A 223 23.64 -8.51 -4.91
N VAL A 224 22.94 -8.40 -6.04
CA VAL A 224 22.36 -9.56 -6.76
C VAL A 224 23.45 -10.57 -7.15
N GLU A 225 24.64 -10.10 -7.53
CA GLU A 225 25.77 -10.92 -7.99
C GLU A 225 26.75 -11.29 -6.85
N GLU A 226 26.49 -10.85 -5.62
CA GLU A 226 27.41 -11.01 -4.49
C GLU A 226 27.49 -12.45 -3.97
N SER A 227 26.40 -13.20 -4.06
CA SER A 227 26.32 -14.61 -3.64
C SER A 227 25.29 -15.40 -4.43
N ASP A 228 25.45 -16.73 -4.44
CA ASP A 228 24.48 -17.63 -5.05
C ASP A 228 23.11 -17.51 -4.36
N GLU A 229 23.07 -17.25 -3.06
CA GLU A 229 21.83 -17.07 -2.31
C GLU A 229 21.08 -15.81 -2.74
N HIS A 230 21.76 -14.66 -2.87
CA HIS A 230 21.12 -13.43 -3.38
C HIS A 230 20.64 -13.62 -4.82
N TYR A 231 21.48 -14.19 -5.68
CA TYR A 231 21.18 -14.42 -7.10
C TYR A 231 19.94 -15.31 -7.28
N ASN A 232 19.82 -16.35 -6.44
CA ASN A 232 18.73 -17.32 -6.50
C ASN A 232 17.51 -16.94 -5.64
N SER A 233 17.58 -15.86 -4.85
CA SER A 233 16.43 -15.32 -4.10
C SER A 233 15.32 -14.83 -5.03
N ASP A 234 14.10 -14.67 -4.52
CA ASP A 234 12.99 -14.16 -5.34
C ASP A 234 13.19 -12.69 -5.72
N CYS A 235 13.84 -11.87 -4.88
CA CYS A 235 14.17 -10.48 -5.20
C CYS A 235 15.27 -10.39 -6.26
N GLY A 236 16.36 -11.16 -6.09
CA GLY A 236 17.45 -11.21 -7.07
C GLY A 236 16.98 -11.73 -8.42
N PHE A 237 16.21 -12.82 -8.43
CA PHE A 237 15.56 -13.33 -9.64
C PHE A 237 14.64 -12.27 -10.27
N PHE A 238 13.77 -11.62 -9.49
CA PHE A 238 12.86 -10.60 -10.00
C PHE A 238 13.60 -9.44 -10.64
N ILE A 239 14.67 -8.93 -10.03
CA ILE A 239 15.47 -7.82 -10.58
C ILE A 239 16.04 -8.20 -11.95
N ARG A 240 16.71 -9.36 -12.05
CA ARG A 240 17.31 -9.82 -13.32
C ARG A 240 16.24 -10.09 -14.38
N TYR A 241 15.19 -10.81 -14.01
CA TYR A 241 14.12 -11.17 -14.94
C TYR A 241 13.36 -9.94 -15.43
N ALA A 242 13.12 -8.96 -14.55
CA ALA A 242 12.50 -7.70 -14.91
C ALA A 242 13.29 -6.95 -15.98
N GLN A 243 14.62 -6.88 -15.84
CA GLN A 243 15.50 -6.27 -16.86
C GLN A 243 15.51 -7.05 -18.17
N GLU A 244 15.51 -8.39 -18.09
CA GLU A 244 15.50 -9.25 -19.27
C GLU A 244 14.26 -9.01 -20.14
N ILE A 245 13.08 -8.96 -19.50
CA ILE A 245 11.80 -8.74 -20.21
C ILE A 245 11.47 -7.26 -20.40
N GLY A 246 12.37 -6.37 -19.96
CA GLY A 246 12.32 -4.94 -20.21
C GLY A 246 11.38 -4.13 -19.33
N LEU A 247 10.92 -4.67 -18.19
CA LEU A 247 10.05 -3.96 -17.22
C LEU A 247 10.68 -2.65 -16.73
N ASP A 248 12.01 -2.59 -16.64
CA ASP A 248 12.78 -1.39 -16.28
C ASP A 248 12.58 -0.20 -17.25
N LYS A 249 12.04 -0.47 -18.45
CA LYS A 249 11.82 0.52 -19.51
C LYS A 249 10.36 0.99 -19.60
N PHE A 250 9.46 0.40 -18.81
CA PHE A 250 8.04 0.76 -18.81
C PHE A 250 7.66 1.52 -17.54
N GLY A 251 6.58 2.30 -17.62
CA GLY A 251 5.98 2.93 -16.45
C GLY A 251 6.84 4.01 -15.79
N GLN A 252 7.76 4.65 -16.54
CA GLN A 252 8.43 5.87 -16.07
C GLN A 252 7.35 6.91 -15.75
N GLY A 253 7.09 7.12 -14.45
CA GLY A 253 6.10 8.08 -13.96
C GLY A 253 6.57 9.52 -14.16
N ALA A 254 5.85 10.47 -13.57
CA ALA A 254 6.13 11.90 -13.70
C ALA A 254 7.44 12.38 -13.04
N GLY A 255 8.22 11.49 -12.42
CA GLY A 255 9.43 11.82 -11.67
C GLY A 255 9.18 12.50 -10.32
N ALA A 256 7.92 12.77 -9.96
CA ALA A 256 7.51 13.32 -8.68
C ALA A 256 6.96 12.23 -7.74
N PHE A 257 7.30 12.32 -6.46
CA PHE A 257 6.91 11.37 -5.41
C PHE A 257 6.41 12.11 -4.17
N LEU A 258 5.42 11.53 -3.48
CA LEU A 258 4.89 12.04 -2.22
C LEU A 258 4.80 10.90 -1.22
N ALA A 259 5.22 11.15 0.01
CA ALA A 259 4.94 10.30 1.16
C ALA A 259 4.46 11.15 2.34
N THR A 260 3.36 10.77 2.98
CA THR A 260 2.87 11.46 4.19
C THR A 260 3.57 10.99 5.46
N GLY A 261 4.54 10.07 5.34
CA GLY A 261 5.21 9.39 6.44
C GLY A 261 4.32 8.41 7.22
N THR A 262 4.96 7.56 8.02
CA THR A 262 4.29 6.52 8.80
C THR A 262 4.98 6.25 10.13
N TYR A 263 4.21 5.69 11.07
CA TYR A 263 4.54 5.45 12.48
C TYR A 263 4.88 6.71 13.28
N PHE A 264 4.39 6.77 14.51
CA PHE A 264 4.66 7.90 15.39
C PHE A 264 5.63 7.51 16.50
N ASN A 265 6.60 8.35 16.78
CA ASN A 265 7.41 8.25 17.99
C ASN A 265 6.50 8.50 19.19
N PRO A 266 6.35 7.54 20.11
CA PRO A 266 5.44 7.67 21.24
C PRO A 266 5.78 8.87 22.13
N ALA A 267 7.06 9.24 22.25
CA ALA A 267 7.52 10.37 23.07
C ALA A 267 7.23 11.74 22.46
N GLU A 268 7.09 11.82 21.14
CA GLU A 268 6.90 13.07 20.41
C GLU A 268 5.43 13.30 20.02
N TYR A 269 4.57 12.28 20.16
CA TYR A 269 3.16 12.32 19.76
C TYR A 269 2.18 11.91 20.86
N GLU A 270 2.52 12.15 22.13
CA GLU A 270 1.62 11.92 23.27
C GLU A 270 0.34 12.80 23.18
N PHE A 271 0.45 14.00 22.61
CA PHE A 271 -0.66 14.91 22.36
C PHE A 271 -0.78 15.21 20.86
N PRO A 272 -1.52 14.39 20.09
CA PRO A 272 -1.62 14.54 18.64
C PRO A 272 -2.11 15.93 18.20
N THR A 273 -1.38 16.55 17.27
CA THR A 273 -1.70 17.84 16.65
C THR A 273 -1.37 17.80 15.16
N ILE A 274 -1.98 18.68 14.35
CA ILE A 274 -1.64 18.78 12.92
C ILE A 274 -0.20 19.28 12.77
N GLU A 275 0.17 20.28 13.57
CA GLU A 275 1.45 20.98 13.50
C GLU A 275 2.62 20.08 13.94
N GLY A 276 2.47 19.35 15.06
CA GLY A 276 3.51 18.47 15.59
C GLY A 276 3.59 17.11 14.87
N ARG A 277 2.69 16.84 13.92
CA ARG A 277 2.61 15.53 13.25
C ARG A 277 3.91 15.14 12.56
N ASN A 278 4.48 16.05 11.76
CA ASN A 278 5.63 15.71 10.94
C ASN A 278 6.88 15.42 11.77
N ASP A 279 7.09 16.21 12.83
CA ASP A 279 8.23 16.05 13.74
C ASP A 279 8.20 14.72 14.48
N ALA A 280 7.00 14.19 14.74
CA ALA A 280 6.84 12.94 15.46
C ALA A 280 6.87 11.67 14.58
N LEU A 281 7.08 11.79 13.27
CA LEU A 281 7.10 10.64 12.36
C LEU A 281 8.44 9.90 12.44
N ILE A 282 8.39 8.58 12.62
CA ILE A 282 9.58 7.72 12.52
C ILE A 282 10.00 7.62 11.05
N ASN A 283 9.06 7.32 10.15
CA ASN A 283 9.28 7.40 8.71
C ASN A 283 8.80 8.76 8.23
N ARG A 284 9.75 9.65 7.90
CA ARG A 284 9.49 11.04 7.51
C ARG A 284 8.47 11.19 6.38
N ALA A 285 7.71 12.28 6.43
CA ALA A 285 6.92 12.75 5.30
C ALA A 285 7.80 13.60 4.36
N GLY A 286 7.35 13.78 3.12
CA GLY A 286 8.01 14.67 2.16
C GLY A 286 7.48 14.52 0.74
N VAL A 287 7.85 15.49 -0.09
CA VAL A 287 7.57 15.54 -1.52
C VAL A 287 8.89 15.68 -2.26
N TYR A 288 9.11 14.86 -3.28
CA TYR A 288 10.15 15.09 -4.28
C TYR A 288 9.45 15.48 -5.58
N ASP A 289 9.74 16.65 -6.14
CA ASP A 289 9.05 17.16 -7.32
C ASP A 289 9.70 16.78 -8.67
N GLY A 290 10.73 15.93 -8.61
CA GLY A 290 11.58 15.58 -9.76
C GLY A 290 12.90 16.35 -9.79
N GLN A 291 13.08 17.36 -8.95
CA GLN A 291 14.30 18.15 -8.84
C GLN A 291 14.77 18.23 -7.39
N GLU A 292 13.90 18.64 -6.47
CA GLU A 292 14.25 18.90 -5.08
C GLU A 292 13.25 18.28 -4.10
N PHE A 293 13.71 18.13 -2.86
CA PHE A 293 12.92 17.61 -1.76
C PHE A 293 12.29 18.76 -0.98
N HIS A 294 11.01 18.61 -0.64
CA HIS A 294 10.20 19.53 0.14
C HIS A 294 9.57 18.81 1.33
N ASP A 295 9.40 19.52 2.44
CA ASP A 295 8.58 19.03 3.54
C ASP A 295 7.11 18.92 3.14
N PHE A 296 6.45 17.88 3.63
CA PHE A 296 5.02 17.68 3.36
C PHE A 296 4.17 18.69 4.14
N ASP A 297 3.39 19.49 3.42
CA ASP A 297 2.42 20.41 3.97
C ASP A 297 1.00 19.99 3.57
N GLN A 298 0.22 19.54 4.55
CA GLN A 298 -1.16 19.09 4.33
C GLN A 298 -2.05 20.20 3.78
N ALA A 299 -1.77 21.47 4.10
CA ALA A 299 -2.57 22.60 3.64
C ALA A 299 -2.49 22.82 2.12
N LYS A 300 -1.56 22.16 1.44
CA LYS A 300 -1.42 22.17 -0.03
C LYS A 300 -2.17 21.02 -0.72
N VAL A 301 -2.72 20.06 0.01
CA VAL A 301 -3.47 18.94 -0.57
C VAL A 301 -4.76 19.46 -1.20
N ARG A 302 -5.03 19.06 -2.44
CA ARG A 302 -6.26 19.41 -3.17
C ARG A 302 -6.80 18.18 -3.89
N GLU A 303 -8.12 18.04 -3.92
CA GLU A 303 -8.84 17.01 -4.66
C GLU A 303 -9.62 17.68 -5.79
N ASP A 304 -9.24 17.39 -7.04
CA ASP A 304 -9.94 17.87 -8.24
C ASP A 304 -11.02 16.89 -8.68
N HIS A 305 -12.21 17.41 -8.99
CA HIS A 305 -13.37 16.61 -9.39
C HIS A 305 -13.91 16.98 -10.78
N THR A 306 -13.08 17.63 -11.59
CA THR A 306 -13.46 18.08 -12.95
C THR A 306 -13.82 16.88 -13.84
N HIS A 307 -12.97 15.86 -13.86
CA HIS A 307 -13.14 14.61 -14.63
C HIS A 307 -13.58 13.42 -13.76
N SER A 308 -14.40 13.72 -12.75
CA SER A 308 -14.94 12.76 -11.81
C SER A 308 -16.45 12.91 -11.77
N PHE A 309 -17.19 11.82 -11.51
CA PHE A 309 -18.67 11.79 -11.43
C PHE A 309 -19.22 12.46 -10.15
N PHE A 310 -18.80 13.70 -9.89
CA PHE A 310 -19.30 14.59 -8.86
C PHE A 310 -19.72 15.92 -9.46
N ARG A 311 -20.72 16.58 -8.89
CA ARG A 311 -21.21 17.87 -9.39
C ARG A 311 -20.14 18.95 -9.29
N GLY A 312 -20.02 19.78 -10.32
CA GLY A 312 -19.10 20.92 -10.35
C GLY A 312 -17.76 20.61 -11.01
N SER A 313 -16.80 21.51 -10.85
CA SER A 313 -15.42 21.40 -11.35
C SER A 313 -14.47 22.15 -10.44
N GLY A 314 -13.18 21.81 -10.52
CA GLY A 314 -12.11 22.44 -9.75
C GLY A 314 -11.67 21.61 -8.55
N SER A 315 -10.79 22.20 -7.74
CA SER A 315 -10.08 21.50 -6.68
C SER A 315 -10.33 22.10 -5.30
N LEU A 316 -10.58 21.26 -4.29
CA LEU A 316 -10.85 21.69 -2.91
C LEU A 316 -9.85 21.05 -1.94
N HIS A 317 -9.57 21.73 -0.83
CA HIS A 317 -8.86 21.09 0.28
C HIS A 317 -9.81 20.09 0.98
N PRO A 318 -9.36 18.92 1.48
CA PRO A 318 -10.24 17.93 2.08
C PRO A 318 -11.12 18.43 3.25
N PHE A 319 -10.67 19.44 4.01
CA PHE A 319 -11.52 20.09 5.04
C PHE A 319 -12.72 20.85 4.47
N ASP A 320 -12.63 21.32 3.23
CA ASP A 320 -13.70 21.97 2.49
C ASP A 320 -14.36 21.01 1.48
N GLY A 321 -14.05 19.71 1.56
CA GLY A 321 -14.46 18.70 0.59
C GLY A 321 -15.98 18.55 0.48
N VAL A 322 -16.44 18.37 -0.76
CA VAL A 322 -17.87 18.20 -1.08
C VAL A 322 -18.06 16.95 -1.95
N THR A 323 -18.87 16.01 -1.45
CA THR A 323 -19.19 14.75 -2.14
C THR A 323 -20.64 14.77 -2.62
N GLU A 324 -20.85 15.27 -3.84
CA GLU A 324 -22.17 15.32 -4.51
C GLU A 324 -22.13 14.46 -5.78
N PRO A 325 -22.41 13.15 -5.70
CA PRO A 325 -22.31 12.26 -6.85
C PRO A 325 -23.35 12.62 -7.92
N VAL A 326 -22.96 12.47 -9.18
CA VAL A 326 -23.87 12.54 -10.34
C VAL A 326 -23.98 11.16 -11.00
N ASP A 327 -25.09 10.91 -11.68
CA ASP A 327 -25.24 9.69 -12.46
C ASP A 327 -24.16 9.65 -13.55
N PRO A 328 -23.40 8.55 -13.73
CA PRO A 328 -22.35 8.47 -14.73
C PRO A 328 -22.82 8.74 -16.16
N ALA A 329 -24.06 8.38 -16.51
CA ALA A 329 -24.61 8.64 -17.83
C ALA A 329 -24.87 10.15 -18.07
N ASP A 330 -25.18 10.89 -17.01
CA ASP A 330 -25.32 12.35 -17.07
C ASP A 330 -23.95 13.04 -17.00
N GLY A 331 -23.05 12.60 -16.11
CA GLY A 331 -21.69 13.12 -16.01
C GLY A 331 -20.92 13.04 -17.34
N ARG A 332 -21.05 11.91 -18.07
CA ARG A 332 -20.43 11.75 -19.40
C ARG A 332 -20.95 12.76 -20.43
N LYS A 333 -22.22 13.19 -20.34
CA LYS A 333 -22.76 14.24 -21.23
C LYS A 333 -22.13 15.60 -20.93
N ASP A 334 -21.76 15.82 -19.68
CA ASP A 334 -21.12 17.04 -19.18
C ASP A 334 -19.59 17.02 -19.33
N GLY A 335 -19.03 15.99 -19.99
CA GLY A 335 -17.59 15.85 -20.21
C GLY A 335 -16.80 15.44 -18.97
N LYS A 336 -17.47 14.86 -17.97
CA LYS A 336 -16.85 14.22 -16.81
C LYS A 336 -16.28 12.86 -17.15
#